data_AF-A0A558CU12-F1
#
_entry.id   AF-A0A558CU12-F1
#
_cell.length_a   1.000
_cell.length_b   1.000
_cell.length_c   1.000
_cell.angle_alpha   90.00
_cell.angle_beta   90.00
_cell.angle_gamma   90.00
#
_symmetry.space_group_name_H-M   'P 1'
#
loop_
_entity.id
_entity.type
_entity.pdbx_description
1 polymer ?
#
loop_
_entity_poly.entity_id
_entity_poly.type
_entity_poly.pdbx_seq_one_letter_code
_entity_poly.pdbx_strand_id
1 'polypeptide(L)'
;AAVAAALIWSSYSVINRRFDHIPTAAVSGFCGMTSLLAFVCHFFMESWVTPDGIQILFVIGMGLGPLGLAFFVWDYGTKHGDLQLIGVLSYSAPLLSTLLLILFGKAEASLLVLISCLLIIGGALLASKDKLKRTGKRKTN
;
A
#
# COMPACT_ATOMS: atom_id res chain seq x y z
N ALA A 1 9.30 6.79 15.06
CA ALA A 1 8.72 5.63 14.37
C ALA A 1 8.20 5.96 12.96
N ALA A 2 7.23 6.87 12.80
CA ALA A 2 6.58 7.13 11.50
C ALA A 2 7.54 7.50 10.35
N VAL A 3 8.51 8.39 10.58
CA VAL A 3 9.52 8.77 9.57
C VAL A 3 10.37 7.57 9.15
N ALA A 4 10.80 6.74 10.11
CA ALA A 4 11.59 5.56 9.82
C ALA A 4 10.79 4.55 8.97
N ALA A 5 9.51 4.32 9.31
CA ALA A 5 8.63 3.46 8.51
C ALA A 5 8.47 3.99 7.08
N ALA A 6 8.25 5.29 6.91
CA ALA A 6 8.14 5.91 5.60
C ALA A 6 9.44 5.78 4.78
N LEU A 7 10.60 5.97 5.40
CA LEU A 7 11.90 5.81 4.75
C LEU A 7 12.18 4.36 4.37
N ILE A 8 11.89 3.40 5.25
CA ILE A 8 12.06 1.97 4.97
C ILE A 8 11.18 1.54 3.80
N TRP A 9 9.89 1.88 3.84
CA TRP A 9 8.93 1.48 2.81
C TRP A 9 9.21 2.12 1.44
N SER A 10 9.53 3.43 1.43
CA SER A 10 9.89 4.13 0.19
C SER A 10 11.21 3.64 -0.39
N SER A 11 12.22 3.39 0.46
CA SER A 11 13.51 2.83 0.03
C SER A 11 13.32 1.42 -0.54
N TYR A 12 12.56 0.56 0.14
CA TYR A 12 12.18 -0.76 -0.39
C TYR A 12 11.56 -0.62 -1.77
N SER A 13 10.53 0.21 -1.93
CA SER A 13 9.83 0.36 -3.21
C SER A 13 10.73 0.85 -4.36
N VAL A 14 11.68 1.75 -4.08
CA VAL A 14 12.63 2.28 -5.07
C VAL A 14 13.73 1.27 -5.40
N ILE A 15 14.29 0.61 -4.37
CA ILE A 15 15.39 -0.34 -4.51
C ILE A 15 14.89 -1.64 -5.16
N ASN A 16 13.66 -2.06 -4.88
CA ASN A 16 13.06 -3.29 -5.42
C ASN A 16 13.09 -3.33 -6.95
N ARG A 17 13.04 -2.16 -7.61
CA ARG A 17 13.18 -2.04 -9.07
C ARG A 17 14.52 -2.57 -9.60
N ARG A 18 15.59 -2.52 -8.80
CA ARG A 18 16.91 -3.09 -9.17
C ARG A 18 16.94 -4.61 -9.10
N PHE A 19 15.92 -5.22 -8.50
CA PHE A 19 15.78 -6.66 -8.31
C PHE A 19 14.66 -7.22 -9.19
N ASP A 20 14.46 -6.64 -10.38
CA ASP A 20 13.49 -7.09 -11.39
C ASP A 20 13.66 -8.56 -11.80
N HIS A 21 14.90 -9.06 -11.82
CA HIS A 21 15.25 -10.44 -12.07
C HIS A 21 14.79 -11.42 -10.97
N ILE A 22 14.45 -10.94 -9.76
CA ILE A 22 13.95 -11.79 -8.68
C ILE A 22 12.44 -12.02 -8.88
N PRO A 23 11.99 -13.28 -8.99
CA PRO A 23 10.59 -13.58 -9.23
C PRO A 23 9.72 -13.03 -8.09
N THR A 24 8.57 -12.47 -8.43
CA THR A 24 7.58 -11.94 -7.47
C THR A 24 7.08 -13.01 -6.49
N ALA A 25 7.20 -14.29 -6.83
CA ALA A 25 6.98 -15.40 -5.88
C ALA A 25 7.84 -15.30 -4.61
N ALA A 26 9.03 -14.66 -4.66
CA ALA A 26 9.90 -14.45 -3.51
C ALA A 26 9.26 -13.61 -2.39
N VAL A 27 8.24 -12.81 -2.71
CA VAL A 27 7.45 -12.04 -1.73
C VAL A 27 6.86 -12.94 -0.64
N SER A 28 6.44 -14.16 -0.99
CA SER A 28 5.94 -15.14 -0.02
C SER A 28 6.97 -15.47 1.06
N GLY A 29 8.25 -15.57 0.69
CA GLY A 29 9.35 -15.79 1.63
C GLY A 29 9.59 -14.60 2.55
N PHE A 30 9.54 -13.38 2.00
CA PHE A 30 9.65 -12.14 2.80
C PHE A 30 8.47 -11.98 3.77
N CYS A 31 7.25 -12.26 3.32
CA CYS A 31 6.07 -12.28 4.18
C CYS A 31 6.18 -13.35 5.28
N GLY A 32 6.68 -14.55 4.95
CA GLY A 32 6.90 -15.62 5.94
C GLY A 32 7.93 -15.22 7.01
N MET A 33 9.06 -14.65 6.61
CA MET A 33 10.07 -14.13 7.54
C MET A 33 9.49 -13.01 8.41
N THR A 34 8.74 -12.09 7.81
CA THR A 34 8.09 -10.99 8.52
C THR A 34 7.06 -11.51 9.53
N SER A 35 6.30 -12.55 9.19
CA SER A 35 5.36 -13.20 10.11
C SER A 35 6.07 -13.83 11.30
N LEU A 36 7.24 -14.44 11.09
CA LEU A 36 8.03 -15.02 12.18
C LEU A 36 8.60 -13.95 13.10
N LEU A 37 9.16 -12.87 12.53
CA LEU A 37 9.63 -11.72 13.32
C LEU A 37 8.47 -11.06 14.09
N ALA A 38 7.31 -10.87 13.44
CA ALA A 38 6.13 -10.32 14.07
C ALA A 38 5.64 -11.19 15.23
N PHE A 39 5.67 -12.52 15.09
CA PHE A 39 5.33 -13.45 16.17
C PHE A 39 6.28 -13.34 17.36
N VAL A 40 7.59 -13.24 17.11
CA VAL A 40 8.59 -13.01 18.15
C VAL A 40 8.33 -11.69 18.86
N CYS A 41 8.09 -10.60 18.12
CA CYS A 41 7.76 -9.30 18.72
C CYS A 41 6.47 -9.36 19.55
N HIS A 42 5.41 -10.00 19.04
CA HIS A 42 4.14 -10.16 19.76
C HIS A 42 4.36 -10.86 21.10
N PHE A 43 5.15 -11.95 21.12
CA PHE A 43 5.44 -12.71 22.34
C PHE A 43 6.12 -11.88 23.45
N PHE A 44 7.00 -10.94 23.08
CA PHE A 44 7.73 -10.12 24.04
C PHE A 44 7.05 -8.79 24.39
N MET A 45 6.22 -8.24 23.49
CA MET A 45 5.75 -6.86 23.59
C MET A 45 4.25 -6.72 23.82
N GLU A 46 3.44 -7.71 23.46
CA GLU A 46 1.97 -7.61 23.46
C GLU A 46 1.33 -8.64 24.38
N SER A 47 0.11 -8.36 24.84
CA SER A 47 -0.68 -9.31 25.61
C SER A 47 -1.35 -10.32 24.68
N TRP A 48 -1.25 -11.60 25.01
CA TRP A 48 -1.86 -12.67 24.24
C TRP A 48 -3.39 -12.60 24.29
N VAL A 49 -4.03 -12.57 23.12
CA VAL A 49 -5.49 -12.65 22.97
C VAL A 49 -5.79 -13.76 21.98
N THR A 50 -6.54 -14.77 22.42
CA THR A 50 -6.94 -15.89 21.56
C THR A 50 -8.05 -15.45 20.61
N PRO A 51 -7.85 -15.51 19.28
CA PRO A 51 -8.88 -15.13 18.33
C PRO A 51 -10.02 -16.14 18.31
N ASP A 52 -11.24 -15.65 18.11
CA ASP A 52 -12.42 -16.50 17.86
C ASP A 52 -12.40 -17.10 16.44
N GLY A 53 -13.21 -18.14 16.19
CA GLY A 53 -13.29 -18.82 14.90
C GLY A 53 -13.59 -17.88 13.73
N ILE A 54 -14.48 -16.90 13.93
CA ILE A 54 -14.78 -15.88 12.91
C ILE A 54 -13.56 -14.99 12.64
N GLN A 55 -12.83 -14.60 13.67
CA GLN A 55 -11.64 -13.76 13.54
C GLN A 55 -10.52 -14.48 12.80
N ILE A 56 -10.33 -15.78 13.06
CA ILE A 56 -9.39 -16.62 12.30
C ILE A 56 -9.76 -16.64 10.81
N LEU A 57 -11.04 -16.79 10.50
CA LEU A 57 -11.50 -16.75 9.11
C LEU A 57 -11.20 -15.41 8.44
N PHE A 58 -11.40 -14.28 9.14
CA PHE A 58 -11.02 -12.95 8.63
C PHE A 58 -9.51 -12.80 8.44
N VAL A 59 -8.69 -13.30 9.37
CA VAL A 59 -7.22 -13.25 9.24
C VAL A 59 -6.76 -14.02 8.01
N ILE A 60 -7.27 -15.24 7.83
CA ILE A 60 -6.98 -16.07 6.64
C ILE A 60 -7.47 -15.36 5.36
N GLY A 61 -8.70 -14.85 5.37
CA GLY A 61 -9.29 -14.14 4.24
C GLY A 61 -8.51 -12.88 3.85
N MET A 62 -8.05 -12.10 4.83
CA MET A 62 -7.20 -10.93 4.61
C MET A 62 -5.84 -11.33 4.03
N GLY A 63 -5.22 -12.37 4.59
CA GLY A 63 -3.93 -12.89 4.13
C GLY A 63 -3.96 -13.43 2.70
N LEU A 64 -4.98 -14.23 2.35
CA LEU A 64 -5.13 -14.79 1.01
C LEU A 64 -5.66 -13.77 -0.01
N GLY A 65 -6.49 -12.85 0.43
CA GLY A 65 -7.15 -11.87 -0.41
C GLY A 65 -6.39 -10.54 -0.45
N PRO A 66 -6.96 -9.47 0.14
CA PRO A 66 -6.51 -8.11 -0.09
C PRO A 66 -5.07 -7.85 0.36
N LEU A 67 -4.61 -8.44 1.47
CA LEU A 67 -3.27 -8.20 1.97
C LEU A 67 -2.22 -8.94 1.11
N GLY A 68 -2.36 -10.25 0.94
CA GLY A 68 -1.41 -11.06 0.18
C GLY A 68 -1.34 -10.64 -1.29
N LEU A 69 -2.48 -10.55 -1.97
CA LEU A 69 -2.53 -10.15 -3.38
C LEU A 69 -1.98 -8.74 -3.59
N ALA A 70 -2.24 -7.80 -2.68
CA ALA A 70 -1.70 -6.45 -2.80
C ALA A 70 -0.17 -6.44 -2.78
N PHE A 71 0.48 -7.26 -1.94
CA PHE A 71 1.95 -7.33 -1.91
C PHE A 71 2.53 -7.89 -3.22
N PHE A 72 1.90 -8.91 -3.83
CA PHE A 72 2.35 -9.42 -5.13
C PHE A 72 2.15 -8.39 -6.24
N VAL A 73 1.00 -7.74 -6.30
CA VAL A 73 0.71 -6.69 -7.29
C VAL A 73 1.66 -5.50 -7.11
N TRP A 74 1.96 -5.14 -5.86
CA TRP A 74 2.89 -4.07 -5.52
C TRP A 74 4.34 -4.40 -5.92
N ASP A 75 4.82 -5.60 -5.61
CA ASP A 75 6.15 -6.05 -6.01
C ASP A 75 6.29 -6.06 -7.54
N TYR A 76 5.30 -6.62 -8.23
CA TYR A 76 5.29 -6.62 -9.69
C TYR A 76 5.27 -5.20 -10.26
N GLY A 77 4.43 -4.32 -9.70
CA GLY A 77 4.30 -2.92 -10.11
C GLY A 77 5.59 -2.12 -9.88
N THR A 78 6.24 -2.26 -8.73
CA THR A 78 7.48 -1.54 -8.42
C THR A 78 8.66 -1.97 -9.30
N LYS A 79 8.68 -3.23 -9.74
CA LYS A 79 9.70 -3.77 -10.67
C LYS A 79 9.47 -3.35 -12.13
N HIS A 80 8.24 -3.45 -12.63
CA HIS A 80 7.94 -3.34 -14.06
C HIS A 80 7.19 -2.06 -14.47
N GLY A 81 6.57 -1.36 -13.51
CA GLY A 81 5.72 -0.20 -13.76
C GLY A 81 6.42 1.15 -13.65
N ASP A 82 5.66 2.22 -13.87
CA ASP A 82 6.10 3.58 -13.57
C ASP A 82 6.01 3.83 -12.06
N LEU A 83 7.15 3.74 -11.38
CA LEU A 83 7.27 3.92 -9.94
C LEU A 83 6.70 5.27 -9.46
N GLN A 84 6.82 6.33 -10.26
CA GLN A 84 6.29 7.65 -9.87
C GLN A 84 4.76 7.69 -9.99
N LEU A 85 4.19 7.04 -11.01
CA LEU A 85 2.73 6.88 -11.10
C LEU A 85 2.19 6.03 -9.95
N ILE A 86 2.85 4.91 -9.62
CA ILE A 86 2.49 4.05 -8.49
C ILE A 86 2.53 4.84 -7.17
N GLY A 87 3.58 5.65 -6.98
CA GLY A 87 3.69 6.54 -5.82
C GLY A 87 2.53 7.54 -5.73
N VAL A 88 2.12 8.15 -6.85
CA VAL A 88 0.96 9.06 -6.87
C VAL A 88 -0.34 8.31 -6.58
N LEU A 89 -0.56 7.15 -7.21
CA LEU A 89 -1.76 6.32 -7.01
C LEU A 89 -1.88 5.82 -5.57
N SER A 90 -0.77 5.71 -4.84
CA SER A 90 -0.79 5.32 -3.42
C SER A 90 -1.52 6.33 -2.53
N TYR A 91 -1.58 7.61 -2.93
CA TYR A 91 -2.39 8.60 -2.23
C TYR A 91 -3.90 8.36 -2.38
N SER A 92 -4.34 7.50 -3.32
CA SER A 92 -5.73 7.07 -3.39
C SER A 92 -6.12 6.08 -2.29
N ALA A 93 -5.17 5.43 -1.62
CA ALA A 93 -5.46 4.48 -0.54
C ALA A 93 -6.25 5.10 0.63
N PRO A 94 -5.83 6.22 1.25
CA PRO A 94 -6.61 6.87 2.29
C PRO A 94 -7.99 7.33 1.79
N LEU A 95 -8.08 7.83 0.55
CA LEU A 95 -9.36 8.25 -0.06
C LEU A 95 -10.35 7.07 -0.19
N LEU A 96 -9.93 5.98 -0.81
CA LEU A 96 -10.76 4.79 -0.99
C LEU A 96 -11.14 4.17 0.34
N SER A 97 -10.21 4.11 1.31
CA SER A 97 -10.49 3.62 2.65
C SER A 97 -11.60 4.43 3.34
N THR A 98 -11.53 5.76 3.31
CA THR A 98 -12.57 6.61 3.89
C THR A 98 -13.92 6.46 3.17
N LEU A 99 -13.93 6.36 1.83
CA LEU A 99 -15.16 6.13 1.07
C LEU A 99 -15.81 4.79 1.42
N LEU A 100 -15.03 3.72 1.55
CA LEU A 100 -15.53 2.42 1.98
C LEU A 100 -16.10 2.48 3.40
N LEU A 101 -15.42 3.15 4.33
CA LEU A 101 -15.92 3.33 5.69
C LEU A 101 -17.26 4.07 5.72
N ILE A 102 -17.43 5.12 4.92
CA ILE A 102 -18.72 5.83 4.81
C ILE A 102 -19.80 4.93 4.20
N LEU A 103 -19.49 4.21 3.12
CA LEU A 103 -20.43 3.30 2.45
C LEU A 103 -20.94 2.19 3.38
N PHE A 104 -20.08 1.65 4.25
CA PHE A 104 -20.45 0.63 5.22
C PHE A 104 -20.99 1.21 6.55
N GLY A 105 -21.23 2.51 6.63
CA GLY A 105 -21.76 3.18 7.83
C GLY A 105 -20.81 3.16 9.03
N LYS A 106 -19.50 3.01 8.79
CA LYS A 106 -18.43 3.01 9.80
C LYS A 106 -17.74 4.37 9.96
N ALA A 107 -18.08 5.35 9.13
CA ALA A 107 -17.64 6.74 9.24
C ALA A 107 -18.74 7.70 8.79
N GLU A 108 -18.78 8.90 9.36
CA GLU A 108 -19.71 9.95 8.97
C GLU A 108 -19.19 10.74 7.77
N ALA A 109 -20.08 11.01 6.81
CA ALA A 109 -19.80 11.93 5.73
C ALA A 109 -19.80 13.36 6.28
N SER A 110 -18.62 13.97 6.39
CA SER A 110 -18.45 15.34 6.88
C SER A 110 -17.79 16.24 5.84
N LEU A 111 -17.98 17.55 6.01
CA LEU A 111 -17.33 18.57 5.16
C LEU A 111 -15.79 18.47 5.23
N LEU A 112 -15.25 18.07 6.39
CA LEU A 112 -13.82 17.84 6.59
C LEU A 112 -13.30 16.67 5.74
N VAL A 113 -14.06 15.56 5.67
CA VAL A 113 -13.73 14.42 4.80
C VAL A 113 -13.72 14.87 3.34
N LEU A 114 -14.73 15.62 2.90
CA LEU A 114 -14.79 16.14 1.54
C LEU A 114 -13.57 17.00 1.18
N ILE A 115 -13.21 17.96 2.06
CA ILE A 115 -12.02 18.81 1.85
C ILE A 115 -10.75 17.96 1.80
N SER A 116 -10.61 16.97 2.69
CA SER A 116 -9.45 16.07 2.71
C SER A 116 -9.34 15.27 1.41
N CYS A 117 -10.46 14.76 0.90
CA CYS A 117 -10.53 14.07 -0.38
C CYS A 117 -10.08 14.98 -1.53
N LEU A 118 -10.58 16.22 -1.57
CA LEU A 118 -10.21 17.20 -2.59
C LEU A 118 -8.72 17.56 -2.53
N LEU A 119 -8.14 17.72 -1.34
CA LEU A 119 -6.72 18.00 -1.17
C LEU A 119 -5.82 16.84 -1.64
N ILE A 120 -6.20 15.59 -1.31
CA ILE A 120 -5.49 14.39 -1.75
C ILE A 120 -5.51 14.29 -3.28
N ILE A 121 -6.69 14.43 -3.90
CA ILE A 121 -6.86 14.39 -5.36
C ILE A 121 -6.09 15.55 -6.01
N GLY A 122 -6.20 16.75 -5.46
CA GLY A 122 -5.50 17.94 -5.94
C GLY A 122 -3.99 17.75 -5.92
N GLY A 123 -3.44 17.25 -4.80
CA GLY A 123 -2.01 16.92 -4.67
C GLY A 123 -1.54 15.86 -5.68
N ALA A 124 -2.31 14.79 -5.85
CA ALA A 124 -2.01 13.73 -6.80
C ALA A 124 -2.01 14.23 -8.27
N LEU A 125 -2.98 15.07 -8.63
CA LEU A 125 -3.05 15.70 -9.95
C LEU A 125 -1.87 16.64 -10.19
N LEU A 126 -1.51 17.48 -9.20
CA LEU A 126 -0.36 18.37 -9.29
C LEU A 126 0.95 17.57 -9.49
N ALA A 127 1.16 16.51 -8.72
CA ALA A 127 2.33 15.64 -8.86
C ALA A 127 2.41 14.93 -10.23
N SER A 128 1.26 14.69 -10.88
CA SER A 128 1.18 14.02 -12.19
C SER A 128 1.27 14.96 -13.39
N LYS A 129 1.01 16.26 -13.24
CA LYS A 129 0.92 17.23 -14.35
C LYS A 129 2.21 17.34 -15.17
N ASP A 130 3.37 17.36 -14.52
CA ASP A 130 4.67 17.49 -15.23
C ASP A 130 5.05 16.23 -16.01
N LYS A 131 4.51 15.08 -15.62
CA LYS A 131 4.72 13.78 -16.29
C LYS A 131 3.91 13.66 -17.58
N LEU A 132 2.62 14.02 -17.54
CA LEU A 132 1.75 13.96 -18.72
C LEU A 132 2.30 14.85 -19.85
N LYS A 133 2.84 16.02 -19.49
CA LYS A 133 3.51 16.93 -20.44
C LYS A 133 4.79 16.34 -21.03
N ARG A 134 5.59 15.60 -20.25
CA ARG A 134 6.84 14.96 -20.70
C ARG A 134 6.61 13.75 -21.61
N THR A 135 5.60 12.94 -21.32
CA THR A 135 5.23 11.78 -22.15
C THR A 135 4.65 12.21 -23.50
N GLY A 136 3.91 13.32 -23.56
CA GLY A 136 3.43 13.91 -24.82
C GLY A 136 4.57 14.42 -25.72
N LYS A 137 5.61 15.03 -25.14
CA LYS A 137 6.77 15.56 -25.87
C LYS A 137 7.69 14.47 -26.46
N ARG A 138 7.64 13.25 -25.92
CA ARG A 138 8.47 12.12 -26.38
C ARG A 138 7.84 11.33 -27.55
N LYS A 139 6.56 11.58 -27.87
CA LYS A 139 5.87 11.00 -29.03
C LYS A 139 5.93 11.89 -30.30
N THR A 140 6.45 13.10 -30.18
CA THR A 140 6.51 14.11 -31.26
C THR A 140 7.93 14.41 -31.76
N ASN A 141 8.92 13.64 -31.32
CA ASN A 141 10.27 13.55 -31.89
C ASN A 141 10.50 12.10 -32.31
#